data_AF-A0AB36KP32-F1
#
_entry.id   AF-A0AB36KP32-F1
#
_cell.length_a   1.000
_cell.length_b   1.000
_cell.length_c   1.000
_cell.angle_alpha   90.00
_cell.angle_beta   90.00
_cell.angle_gamma   90.00
#
_symmetry.space_group_name_H-M   'P 1'
#
loop_
_entity.id
_entity.type
_entity.pdbx_description
1 polymer ?
#
loop_
_entity_poly.entity_id
_entity_poly.type
_entity_poly.pdbx_seq_one_letter_code
_entity_poly.pdbx_strand_id
1 'polypeptide(L)'
;MRFAQLPAYSKFWIYINLGGKWIFLIFTPFYALISLAMHVASKSSYTKVDFLEAFIGGSYFISLPFLLCWIIGHIVINHFPRIWFRPPKGPLWELNRRTGLVTIFGYKRHRK
;
A
#
# COMPACT_ATOMS: atom_id res chain seq x y z
N MET A 1 -9.52 -0.04 -26.13
CA MET A 1 -8.56 1.05 -25.82
C MET A 1 -7.31 0.43 -25.23
N ARG A 2 -6.12 0.69 -25.80
CA ARG A 2 -4.85 0.13 -25.33
C ARG A 2 -4.14 1.19 -24.47
N PHE A 3 -4.34 1.15 -23.16
CA PHE A 3 -3.71 2.10 -22.23
C PHE A 3 -2.25 1.71 -21.95
N ALA A 4 -1.43 2.71 -21.66
CA ALA A 4 -0.08 2.48 -21.16
C ALA A 4 -0.15 1.78 -19.81
N GLN A 5 0.39 0.56 -19.73
CA GLN A 5 0.42 -0.19 -18.48
C GLN A 5 1.42 0.45 -17.51
N LEU A 6 1.05 0.54 -16.22
CA LEU A 6 1.97 0.94 -15.17
C LEU A 6 3.17 -0.03 -15.14
N PRO A 7 4.40 0.47 -14.88
CA PRO A 7 5.56 -0.41 -14.74
C PRO A 7 5.42 -1.30 -13.50
N ALA A 8 6.10 -2.45 -13.52
CA ALA A 8 6.02 -3.45 -12.45
C ALA A 8 6.36 -2.88 -11.06
N TYR A 9 7.36 -2.00 -10.96
CA TYR A 9 7.73 -1.35 -9.70
C TYR A 9 6.65 -0.41 -9.17
N SER A 10 5.92 0.30 -10.04
CA SER A 10 4.80 1.14 -9.60
C SER A 10 3.67 0.30 -9.05
N LYS A 11 3.36 -0.83 -9.70
CA LYS A 11 2.36 -1.79 -9.22
C LYS A 11 2.77 -2.36 -7.86
N PHE A 12 4.05 -2.70 -7.68
CA PHE A 12 4.59 -3.19 -6.41
C PHE A 12 4.32 -2.23 -5.25
N TRP A 13 4.63 -0.94 -5.40
CA TRP A 13 4.36 0.07 -4.37
C TRP A 13 2.86 0.23 -4.06
N ILE A 14 2.02 0.19 -5.09
CA ILE A 14 0.56 0.22 -4.92
C ILE A 14 0.09 -1.00 -4.13
N TYR A 15 0.58 -2.19 -4.45
CA TYR A 15 0.21 -3.42 -3.74
C TYR A 15 0.70 -3.42 -2.28
N ILE A 16 1.90 -2.92 -2.00
CA ILE A 16 2.39 -2.78 -0.61
C ILE A 16 1.50 -1.83 0.19
N ASN A 17 1.19 -0.65 -0.36
CA ASN A 17 0.40 0.34 0.35
C ASN A 17 -1.05 -0.13 0.56
N LEU A 18 -1.70 -0.59 -0.52
CA LEU A 18 -3.10 -1.02 -0.48
C LEU A 18 -3.26 -2.33 0.29
N GLY A 19 -2.40 -3.31 0.00
CA GLY A 19 -2.38 -4.61 0.67
C GLY A 19 -2.07 -4.47 2.16
N GLY A 20 -1.00 -3.74 2.51
CA GLY A 20 -0.64 -3.48 3.90
C GLY A 20 -1.78 -2.84 4.69
N LYS A 21 -2.43 -1.80 4.12
CA LYS A 21 -3.57 -1.13 4.74
C LYS A 21 -4.73 -2.07 5.04
N TRP A 22 -5.21 -2.80 4.02
CA TRP A 22 -6.40 -3.64 4.18
C TRP A 22 -6.13 -4.88 5.03
N ILE A 23 -4.95 -5.50 4.87
CA ILE A 23 -4.56 -6.64 5.70
C ILE A 23 -4.47 -6.19 7.16
N PHE A 24 -3.80 -5.07 7.45
CA PHE A 24 -3.74 -4.54 8.81
C PHE A 24 -5.12 -4.24 9.40
N LEU A 25 -6.00 -3.58 8.63
CA LEU A 25 -7.35 -3.21 9.07
C LEU A 25 -8.26 -4.41 9.31
N ILE A 26 -8.05 -5.54 8.64
CA ILE A 26 -8.87 -6.75 8.82
C ILE A 26 -8.29 -7.64 9.92
N PHE A 27 -6.98 -7.94 9.85
CA PHE A 27 -6.36 -8.90 10.76
C PHE A 27 -6.21 -8.38 12.18
N THR A 28 -5.94 -7.09 12.37
CA THR A 28 -5.76 -6.51 13.71
C THR A 28 -7.04 -6.58 14.58
N PRO A 29 -8.23 -6.12 14.11
CA PRO A 29 -9.44 -6.26 14.92
C PRO A 29 -9.87 -7.71 15.05
N PHE A 30 -9.65 -8.55 14.04
CA PHE A 30 -9.93 -9.98 14.15
C PHE A 30 -9.06 -10.63 15.24
N TYR A 31 -7.77 -10.30 15.30
CA TYR A 31 -6.88 -10.77 16.35
C TYR A 31 -7.26 -10.22 17.73
N ALA A 32 -7.70 -8.96 17.82
CA ALA A 32 -8.22 -8.39 19.06
C ALA A 32 -9.41 -9.20 19.61
N LEU A 33 -10.34 -9.62 18.74
CA LEU A 33 -11.46 -10.48 19.13
C LEU A 33 -10.99 -11.84 19.66
N ILE A 34 -9.97 -12.45 19.05
CA ILE A 34 -9.38 -13.70 19.52
C ILE A 34 -8.77 -13.51 20.91
N SER A 35 -7.96 -12.45 21.12
CA SER A 35 -7.39 -12.17 22.44
C SER A 35 -8.45 -11.90 23.50
N LEU A 36 -9.57 -11.28 23.13
CA LEU A 36 -10.69 -11.05 24.04
C LEU A 36 -11.39 -12.37 24.40
N ALA A 37 -11.64 -13.23 23.42
CA ALA A 37 -12.22 -14.56 23.64
C ALA A 37 -11.32 -15.41 24.55
N MET A 38 -10.00 -15.38 24.34
CA MET A 38 -9.02 -16.05 25.20
C MET A 38 -9.07 -15.53 26.64
N HIS A 39 -9.13 -14.22 26.83
CA HIS A 39 -9.25 -13.61 28.15
C HIS A 39 -10.55 -14.03 28.87
N VAL A 40 -11.68 -14.07 28.15
CA VAL A 40 -12.97 -14.51 28.71
C VAL A 40 -12.94 -15.99 29.11
N ALA A 41 -12.42 -16.86 28.23
CA ALA A 41 -12.29 -18.30 28.50
C ALA A 41 -11.32 -18.61 29.65
N SER A 42 -10.32 -17.76 29.84
CA SER A 42 -9.32 -17.91 30.88
C SER A 42 -9.86 -17.63 32.29
N LYS A 43 -10.97 -16.89 32.45
CA LYS A 43 -11.54 -16.56 33.78
C LYS A 43 -11.90 -17.78 34.63
N SER A 44 -12.30 -18.89 34.00
CA SER A 44 -12.62 -20.16 34.68
C SER A 44 -11.45 -21.13 34.76
N SER A 45 -10.31 -20.79 34.17
CA SER A 45 -9.13 -21.64 34.08
C SER A 45 -8.08 -21.28 35.14
N TYR A 46 -7.19 -22.23 35.47
CA TYR A 46 -6.09 -22.00 36.40
C TYR A 46 -5.05 -21.01 35.85
N THR A 47 -4.82 -21.04 34.54
CA THR A 47 -3.95 -20.09 33.83
C THR A 47 -4.74 -18.85 33.45
N LYS A 48 -4.49 -17.75 34.16
CA LYS A 48 -5.04 -16.42 33.83
C LYS A 48 -4.23 -15.81 32.68
N VAL A 49 -4.94 -15.38 31.64
CA VAL A 49 -4.37 -14.74 30.45
C VAL A 49 -4.89 -13.31 30.43
N ASP A 50 -3.97 -12.36 30.56
CA ASP A 50 -4.31 -10.96 30.44
C ASP A 50 -4.50 -10.58 28.97
N PHE A 51 -5.57 -9.84 28.69
CA PHE A 51 -5.92 -9.41 27.34
C PHE A 51 -4.78 -8.63 26.68
N LEU A 52 -4.19 -7.67 27.40
CA LEU A 52 -3.12 -6.82 26.86
C LEU A 52 -1.86 -7.63 26.55
N GLU A 53 -1.49 -8.58 27.41
CA GLU A 53 -0.32 -9.43 27.19
C GLU A 53 -0.52 -10.33 25.96
N ALA A 54 -1.68 -11.00 25.86
CA ALA A 54 -2.03 -11.81 24.70
C ALA A 54 -2.07 -10.98 23.41
N PHE A 55 -2.67 -9.79 23.45
CA PHE A 55 -2.78 -8.90 22.30
C PHE A 55 -1.42 -8.37 21.85
N ILE A 56 -0.58 -7.89 22.77
CA ILE A 56 0.76 -7.38 22.46
C ILE A 56 1.64 -8.51 21.92
N GLY A 57 1.59 -9.68 22.55
CA GLY A 57 2.39 -10.84 22.16
C GLY A 57 2.18 -11.27 20.71
N GLY A 58 0.93 -11.42 20.26
CA GLY A 58 0.67 -11.82 18.87
C GLY A 58 0.62 -10.66 17.87
N SER A 59 0.31 -9.44 18.30
CA SER A 59 0.29 -8.28 17.39
C SER A 59 1.67 -7.95 16.82
N TYR A 60 2.75 -8.31 17.53
CA TYR A 60 4.13 -8.17 17.02
C TYR A 60 4.34 -8.94 15.71
N PHE A 61 3.77 -10.15 15.59
CA PHE A 61 3.93 -10.98 14.40
C PHE A 61 2.83 -10.76 13.36
N ILE A 62 1.60 -10.50 13.81
CA ILE A 62 0.44 -10.43 12.92
C ILE A 62 0.22 -9.01 12.42
N SER A 63 0.37 -7.98 13.24
CA SER A 63 -0.04 -6.61 12.89
C SER A 63 1.14 -5.72 12.51
N LEU A 64 2.26 -5.82 13.23
CA LEU A 64 3.45 -4.99 13.02
C LEU A 64 3.99 -5.01 11.57
N PRO A 65 4.22 -6.17 10.91
CA PRO A 65 4.80 -6.18 9.57
C PRO A 65 3.90 -5.50 8.54
N PHE A 66 2.56 -5.67 8.63
CA PHE A 66 1.64 -5.03 7.69
C PHE A 66 1.49 -3.53 7.96
N LEU A 67 1.57 -3.11 9.22
CA LEU A 67 1.62 -1.70 9.59
C LEU A 67 2.87 -1.03 9.00
N LEU A 68 4.04 -1.68 9.10
CA LEU A 68 5.28 -1.19 8.49
C LEU A 68 5.15 -1.11 6.96
N CYS A 69 4.63 -2.15 6.31
CA CYS A 69 4.37 -2.13 4.87
C CYS A 69 3.44 -0.98 4.45
N TRP A 70 2.39 -0.72 5.22
CA TRP A 70 1.48 0.38 4.96
C TRP A 70 2.16 1.74 5.12
N ILE A 71 2.87 1.97 6.23
CA ILE A 71 3.57 3.24 6.48
C ILE A 71 4.63 3.50 5.40
N ILE A 72 5.46 2.51 5.09
CA ILE A 72 6.51 2.65 4.09
C ILE A 72 5.89 2.92 2.71
N GLY A 73 4.86 2.16 2.32
CA GLY A 73 4.14 2.37 1.08
C GLY A 73 3.53 3.78 0.98
N HIS A 74 2.92 4.25 2.07
CA HIS A 74 2.30 5.58 2.14
C HIS A 74 3.33 6.71 2.03
N ILE A 75 4.47 6.59 2.71
CA ILE A 75 5.56 7.56 2.65
C ILE A 75 6.12 7.63 1.22
N VAL A 76 6.45 6.49 0.62
CA VAL A 76 7.01 6.44 -0.74
C VAL A 76 6.05 7.02 -1.76
N ILE A 77 4.76 6.71 -1.65
CA ILE A 77 3.76 7.19 -2.61
C ILE A 77 3.58 8.71 -2.53
N ASN A 78 3.46 9.26 -1.31
CA ASN A 78 3.11 10.67 -1.10
C ASN A 78 4.31 11.62 -1.11
N HIS A 79 5.45 11.20 -0.54
CA HIS A 79 6.62 12.07 -0.39
C HIS A 79 7.66 11.87 -1.51
N PHE A 80 7.68 10.69 -2.14
CA PHE A 80 8.69 10.35 -3.15
C PHE A 80 8.09 9.86 -4.48
N PRO A 81 7.30 10.69 -5.18
CA PRO A 81 6.67 10.30 -6.44
C PRO A 81 7.72 9.92 -7.51
N ARG A 82 8.93 10.46 -7.44
CA ARG A 82 10.03 10.11 -8.37
C ARG A 82 10.50 8.65 -8.24
N ILE A 83 10.30 8.00 -7.09
CA ILE A 83 10.74 6.62 -6.84
C ILE A 83 9.76 5.62 -7.45
N TRP A 84 8.45 5.88 -7.29
CA TRP A 84 7.43 4.90 -7.67
C TRP A 84 6.70 5.26 -8.97
N PHE A 85 6.58 6.53 -9.34
CA PHE A 85 5.84 6.96 -10.51
C PHE A 85 6.77 7.23 -11.69
N ARG A 86 6.53 6.54 -12.81
CA ARG A 86 7.19 6.85 -14.08
C ARG A 86 6.34 7.83 -14.87
N PRO A 87 6.89 8.97 -15.32
CA PRO A 87 6.21 9.74 -16.35
C PRO A 87 6.03 8.88 -17.62
N PRO A 88 4.91 9.05 -18.34
CA PRO A 88 4.68 8.33 -19.59
C PRO A 88 5.81 8.60 -20.58
N LYS A 89 6.29 7.55 -21.26
CA LYS A 89 7.46 7.62 -22.16
C LYS A 89 7.19 8.28 -23.51
N GLY A 90 5.97 8.73 -23.78
CA GLY A 90 5.62 9.35 -25.06
C GLY A 90 5.70 10.87 -24.97
N PRO A 91 6.17 11.58 -26.01
CA PRO A 91 5.87 13.00 -26.13
C PRO A 91 4.35 13.16 -26.09
N LEU A 92 3.84 14.18 -25.40
CA LEU A 92 2.44 14.54 -25.54
C LEU A 92 2.27 14.86 -27.03
N TRP A 93 1.36 14.17 -27.70
CA TRP A 93 1.02 14.48 -29.08
C TRP A 93 -0.47 14.69 -29.18
N GLU A 94 -0.85 15.64 -30.01
CA GLU A 94 -2.24 15.97 -30.26
C GLU A 94 -2.49 15.88 -31.76
N LEU A 95 -3.47 15.07 -32.18
CA LEU A 95 -3.92 15.04 -33.56
C LEU A 95 -5.00 16.10 -33.72
N ASN A 96 -4.74 17.09 -34.57
CA ASN A 96 -5.76 18.06 -34.91
C ASN A 96 -6.83 17.39 -35.80
N ARG A 97 -8.03 17.19 -35.25
CA ARG A 97 -9.14 16.54 -35.95
C ARG A 97 -9.65 17.29 -37.19
N ARG A 98 -9.32 18.58 -37.34
CA ARG A 98 -9.70 19.40 -38.49
C ARG A 98 -8.63 19.38 -39.59
N THR A 99 -7.35 19.42 -39.23
CA THR A 99 -6.25 19.55 -40.21
C THR A 99 -5.49 18.25 -40.46
N GLY A 100 -5.70 17.21 -39.64
CA GLY A 100 -4.96 15.95 -39.73
C GLY A 100 -3.49 16.04 -39.31
N LEU A 101 -3.03 17.21 -38.85
CA LEU A 101 -1.66 17.43 -38.40
C LEU A 101 -1.46 16.86 -36.98
N VAL A 102 -0.30 16.25 -36.76
CA VAL A 102 0.15 15.79 -35.43
C VAL A 102 1.11 16.83 -34.87
N THR A 103 0.73 17.47 -33.76
CA THR A 103 1.65 18.31 -32.98
C THR A 103 2.33 17.45 -31.94
N ILE A 104 3.66 17.53 -31.84
CA ILE A 104 4.46 16.82 -30.85
C ILE A 104 4.98 17.84 -29.84
N PHE A 105 4.53 17.73 -28.59
CA PHE A 105 5.04 18.53 -27.48
C PHE A 105 6.31 17.86 -26.94
N GLY A 106 7.47 18.46 -27.27
CA GLY A 106 8.74 18.04 -26.69
C GLY A 106 8.81 18.41 -25.21
N TYR A 107 9.10 17.44 -24.34
CA TYR A 107 9.46 17.76 -22.96
C TYR A 107 10.82 18.47 -22.95
N LYS A 108 10.97 19.55 -22.17
CA LYS A 108 12.31 20.00 -21.74
C LYS A 108 12.91 18.88 -20.90
N ARG A 109 13.69 18.02 -21.55
CA ARG A 109 14.49 17.01 -20.87
C ARG A 109 15.53 17.77 -20.04
N HIS A 110 15.38 17.79 -18.71
CA HIS A 110 16.53 18.07 -17.85
C HIS A 110 17.54 16.96 -18.11
N ARG A 111 18.48 17.21 -19.02
CA ARG A 111 19.70 16.40 -19.16
C ARG A 111 20.36 16.39 -17.77
N LYS A 112 20.59 15.19 -17.24
CA LYS A 112 21.64 14.99 -16.25
C LYS A 112 22.97 15.06 -16.98
#